data_AF-A0A6J4VPY0-F1
#
_entry.id   AF-A0A6J4VPY0-F1
#
_cell.length_a   1.000
_cell.length_b   1.000
_cell.length_c   1.000
_cell.angle_alpha   90.00
_cell.angle_beta   90.00
_cell.angle_gamma   90.00
#
_symmetry.space_group_name_H-M   'P 1'
#
loop_
_entity.id
_entity.type
_entity.pdbx_description
1 polymer ?
#
loop_
_entity_poly.entity_id
_entity_poly.type
_entity_poly.pdbx_seq_one_letter_code
_entity_poly.pdbx_strand_id
1 'polypeptide(L)'
;MTVPFTITGLTIRQFLRSKILYVVIGIAFLSCLFALIPRLVPEQLDLRELRSIFAENIFLNFIAATLLPLATLVLATAAIGDEIEDRTLQYIALKPISRFTIVIQKFLAVLAVAVPIIWAGIALTWLIVSWGRIDEMRDLLVPALLASLIAIIGFGSLFMLLSMVIQRALLVGVFYVFVWESALSRFLPGIRAISIRQYTQSYFIR
;
A
#
# COMPACT_ATOMS: atom_id res chain seq x y z
N MET A 1 16.75 -22.87 20.29
CA MET A 1 15.94 -21.64 20.50
C MET A 1 15.95 -20.85 19.20
N THR A 2 14.87 -20.90 18.41
CA THR A 2 14.76 -20.13 17.16
C THR A 2 14.44 -18.67 17.51
N VAL A 3 15.25 -17.73 17.05
CA VAL A 3 15.03 -16.29 17.28
C VAL A 3 13.66 -15.91 16.68
N PRO A 4 12.75 -15.26 17.44
CA PRO A 4 11.34 -15.10 17.08
C PRO A 4 11.05 -14.26 15.82
N PHE A 5 12.06 -13.73 15.13
CA PHE A 5 11.92 -12.87 13.94
C PHE A 5 12.83 -13.25 12.76
N THR A 6 13.37 -14.46 12.75
CA THR A 6 14.34 -14.88 11.72
C THR A 6 13.75 -14.82 10.31
N ILE A 7 12.51 -15.30 10.12
CA ILE A 7 11.85 -15.29 8.80
C ILE A 7 11.58 -13.85 8.35
N THR A 8 11.08 -12.99 9.24
CA THR A 8 10.84 -11.57 8.95
C THR A 8 12.11 -10.89 8.44
N GLY A 9 13.24 -11.07 9.12
CA GLY A 9 14.51 -10.48 8.70
C GLY A 9 15.01 -10.99 7.35
N LEU A 10 14.81 -12.28 7.05
CA LEU A 10 15.16 -12.86 5.75
C LEU A 10 14.28 -12.32 4.62
N THR A 11 12.96 -12.27 4.82
CA THR A 11 12.02 -11.73 3.83
C THR A 11 12.27 -10.24 3.56
N ILE A 12 12.59 -9.44 4.59
CA ILE A 12 12.98 -8.04 4.40
C ILE A 12 14.24 -7.95 3.53
N ARG A 13 15.29 -8.74 3.83
CA ARG A 13 16.52 -8.74 3.02
C ARG A 13 16.28 -9.18 1.58
N GLN A 14 15.38 -10.14 1.37
CA GLN A 14 14.96 -10.59 0.04
C GLN A 14 14.27 -9.47 -0.73
N PHE A 15 13.32 -8.75 -0.11
CA PHE A 15 12.71 -7.58 -0.72
C PHE A 15 13.74 -6.50 -1.06
N LEU A 16 14.62 -6.16 -0.12
CA LEU A 16 15.63 -5.12 -0.33
C LEU A 16 16.61 -5.43 -1.46
N ARG A 17 16.80 -6.71 -1.81
CA ARG A 17 17.66 -7.13 -2.92
C ARG A 17 16.91 -7.40 -4.21
N SER A 18 15.58 -7.44 -4.16
CA SER A 18 14.74 -7.78 -5.29
C SER A 18 14.42 -6.55 -6.14
N LYS A 19 14.25 -6.76 -7.46
CA LYS A 19 13.74 -5.73 -8.38
C LYS A 19 12.35 -5.22 -7.96
N ILE A 20 11.62 -6.01 -7.19
CA ILE A 20 10.32 -5.70 -6.62
C ILE A 20 10.37 -4.42 -5.76
N LEU A 21 11.48 -4.17 -5.06
CA LEU A 21 11.63 -2.94 -4.28
C LEU A 21 11.52 -1.70 -5.16
N TYR A 22 12.18 -1.70 -6.32
CA TYR A 22 12.15 -0.57 -7.25
C TYR A 22 10.75 -0.36 -7.84
N VAL A 23 9.99 -1.44 -8.06
CA VAL A 23 8.59 -1.35 -8.50
C VAL A 23 7.74 -0.67 -7.42
N VAL A 24 7.88 -1.08 -6.16
CA VAL A 24 7.12 -0.51 -5.04
C VAL A 24 7.49 0.96 -4.79
N ILE A 25 8.78 1.30 -4.87
CA ILE A 25 9.25 2.69 -4.83
C ILE A 25 8.65 3.48 -5.99
N GLY A 26 8.71 2.95 -7.21
CA GLY A 26 8.12 3.58 -8.39
C GLY A 26 6.63 3.86 -8.22
N ILE A 27 5.86 2.90 -7.69
CA ILE A 27 4.44 3.08 -7.38
C ILE A 27 4.25 4.15 -6.30
N ALA A 28 4.97 4.06 -5.18
CA ALA A 28 4.79 5.00 -4.05
C ALA A 28 5.15 6.44 -4.41
N PHE A 29 6.15 6.66 -5.26
CA PHE A 29 6.59 7.98 -5.70
C PHE A 29 5.85 8.48 -6.94
N LEU A 30 5.00 7.66 -7.56
CA LEU A 30 4.21 8.06 -8.73
C LEU A 30 3.30 9.27 -8.42
N SER A 31 2.80 9.39 -7.19
CA SER A 31 2.01 10.55 -6.75
C SER A 31 2.79 11.86 -6.72
N CYS A 32 4.12 11.81 -6.63
CA CYS A 32 4.95 13.01 -6.70
C CYS A 32 4.84 13.69 -8.06
N LEU A 33 4.64 12.93 -9.15
CA LEU A 33 4.40 13.50 -10.48
C LEU A 33 3.08 14.29 -10.51
N PHE A 34 2.03 13.77 -9.89
CA PHE A 34 0.75 14.46 -9.79
C PHE A 34 0.84 15.70 -8.89
N ALA A 35 1.65 15.66 -7.83
CA ALA A 35 1.91 16.81 -6.97
C ALA A 35 2.64 17.96 -7.67
N LEU A 36 3.36 17.70 -8.76
CA LEU A 36 4.01 18.75 -9.56
C LEU A 36 3.01 19.52 -10.43
N ILE A 37 1.88 18.93 -10.81
CA ILE A 37 0.86 19.60 -11.65
C ILE A 37 0.44 20.96 -11.08
N PRO A 38 -0.02 21.09 -9.82
CA PRO A 38 -0.39 22.39 -9.26
C PRO A 38 0.77 23.39 -9.16
N ARG A 39 2.02 22.94 -9.31
CA ARG A 39 3.22 23.80 -9.31
C ARG A 39 3.60 24.32 -10.68
N LEU A 40 3.15 23.65 -11.74
CA LEU A 40 3.43 24.04 -13.12
C LEU A 40 2.37 24.97 -13.70
N VAL A 41 1.21 25.09 -13.04
CA VAL A 41 0.14 26.01 -13.44
C VAL A 41 0.50 27.42 -12.92
N PRO A 42 0.57 28.45 -13.80
CA PRO A 42 0.92 29.82 -13.40
C PRO A 42 -0.10 30.52 -12.48
N GLU A 43 -1.28 29.91 -12.33
CA GLU A 43 -2.38 30.42 -11.52
C GLU A 43 -2.05 30.28 -10.03
N GLN A 44 -2.24 31.36 -9.26
CA GLN A 44 -2.04 31.33 -7.82
C GLN A 44 -3.19 30.53 -7.19
N LEU A 45 -2.92 29.27 -6.86
CA LEU A 45 -3.88 28.41 -6.18
C LEU A 45 -4.07 28.86 -4.73
N ASP A 46 -5.34 29.01 -4.34
CA ASP A 46 -5.70 29.33 -2.97
C ASP A 46 -5.49 28.12 -2.03
N LEU A 47 -5.46 28.37 -0.71
CA LEU A 47 -5.20 27.30 0.29
C LEU A 47 -6.23 26.18 0.15
N ARG A 48 -7.50 26.58 -0.03
CA ARG A 48 -8.62 25.65 -0.16
C ARG A 48 -8.43 24.70 -1.34
N GLU A 49 -7.92 25.21 -2.46
CA GLU A 49 -7.66 24.44 -3.66
C GLU A 49 -6.51 23.48 -3.44
N LEU A 50 -5.37 23.95 -2.92
CA LEU A 50 -4.23 23.07 -2.57
C LEU A 50 -4.62 21.93 -1.62
N ARG A 51 -5.45 22.24 -0.62
CA ARG A 51 -6.00 21.24 0.31
C ARG A 51 -6.87 20.22 -0.42
N SER A 52 -7.79 20.64 -1.28
CA SER A 52 -8.63 19.71 -2.08
C SER A 52 -7.80 18.87 -3.06
N ILE A 53 -6.77 19.44 -3.68
CA ILE A 53 -5.88 18.73 -4.60
C ILE A 53 -5.12 17.62 -3.86
N PHE A 54 -4.55 17.93 -2.70
CA PHE A 54 -3.88 16.92 -1.90
C PHE A 54 -4.87 15.88 -1.36
N ALA A 55 -5.92 16.31 -0.67
CA ALA A 55 -6.86 15.44 0.02
C ALA A 55 -7.69 14.59 -0.94
N GLU A 56 -8.44 15.22 -1.85
CA GLU A 56 -9.42 14.54 -2.68
C GLU A 56 -8.77 13.90 -3.89
N ASN A 57 -8.00 14.68 -4.66
CA ASN A 57 -7.49 14.22 -5.95
C ASN A 57 -6.31 13.27 -5.78
N ILE A 58 -5.30 13.68 -5.02
CA ILE A 58 -4.07 12.90 -4.88
C ILE A 58 -4.25 11.80 -3.85
N PHE A 59 -4.73 12.10 -2.64
CA PHE A 59 -4.80 11.10 -1.57
C PHE A 59 -5.98 10.14 -1.77
N LEU A 60 -7.22 10.62 -1.78
CA LEU A 60 -8.42 9.74 -1.80
C LEU A 60 -8.64 9.05 -3.15
N ASN A 61 -8.42 9.75 -4.26
CA ASN A 61 -8.72 9.24 -5.61
C ASN A 61 -7.55 8.54 -6.28
N PHE A 62 -6.30 8.81 -5.88
CA PHE A 62 -5.13 8.20 -6.50
C PHE A 62 -4.34 7.30 -5.55
N ILE A 63 -3.80 7.84 -4.45
CA ILE A 63 -2.99 7.08 -3.49
C ILE A 63 -3.83 5.95 -2.88
N ALA A 64 -4.97 6.27 -2.28
CA ALA A 64 -5.80 5.30 -1.56
C ALA A 64 -6.50 4.31 -2.49
N ALA A 65 -6.95 4.75 -3.66
CA ALA A 65 -7.70 3.92 -4.60
C ALA A 65 -6.82 3.01 -5.46
N THR A 66 -5.56 3.40 -5.72
CA THR A 66 -4.71 2.71 -6.71
C THR A 66 -3.34 2.38 -6.15
N LEU A 67 -2.59 3.36 -5.65
CA LEU A 67 -1.19 3.12 -5.25
C LEU A 67 -1.08 2.19 -4.04
N LEU A 68 -1.88 2.42 -3.00
CA LEU A 68 -1.87 1.60 -1.79
C LEU A 68 -2.17 0.13 -2.10
N PRO A 69 -3.29 -0.22 -2.77
CA PRO A 69 -3.56 -1.61 -3.16
C PRO A 69 -2.46 -2.21 -4.03
N LEU A 70 -1.97 -1.49 -5.05
CA LEU A 70 -0.96 -2.05 -5.97
C LEU A 70 0.39 -2.29 -5.28
N ALA A 71 0.87 -1.32 -4.50
CA ALA A 71 2.13 -1.45 -3.77
C ALA A 71 2.09 -2.61 -2.76
N THR A 72 0.99 -2.73 -2.02
CA THR A 72 0.82 -3.86 -1.08
C THR A 72 0.61 -5.19 -1.78
N LEU A 73 -0.12 -5.24 -2.89
CA LEU A 73 -0.30 -6.45 -3.69
C LEU A 73 1.04 -7.02 -4.15
N VAL A 74 1.90 -6.16 -4.71
CA VAL A 74 3.22 -6.55 -5.22
C VAL A 74 4.07 -7.16 -4.10
N LEU A 75 4.12 -6.54 -2.92
CA LEU A 75 4.87 -7.08 -1.78
C LEU A 75 4.24 -8.35 -1.20
N ALA A 76 2.92 -8.38 -1.01
CA ALA A 76 2.23 -9.51 -0.40
C ALA A 76 2.29 -10.77 -1.27
N THR A 77 2.17 -10.61 -2.59
CA THR A 77 2.32 -11.71 -3.55
C THR A 77 3.76 -12.20 -3.62
N ALA A 78 4.75 -11.30 -3.62
CA ALA A 78 6.16 -11.67 -3.55
C ALA A 78 6.56 -12.38 -2.24
N ALA A 79 5.93 -11.99 -1.13
CA ALA A 79 6.20 -12.59 0.18
C ALA A 79 5.96 -14.11 0.17
N ILE A 80 4.99 -14.59 -0.60
CA ILE A 80 4.55 -15.99 -0.61
C ILE A 80 4.88 -16.68 -1.95
N GLY A 81 4.85 -15.94 -3.05
CA GLY A 81 5.01 -16.44 -4.42
C GLY A 81 6.31 -17.18 -4.66
N ASP A 82 7.43 -16.65 -4.14
CA ASP A 82 8.75 -17.27 -4.32
C ASP A 82 8.81 -18.69 -3.72
N GLU A 83 8.06 -18.98 -2.64
CA GLU A 83 7.99 -20.33 -2.06
C GLU A 83 7.07 -21.28 -2.82
N ILE A 84 6.06 -20.75 -3.51
CA ILE A 84 5.13 -21.53 -4.34
C ILE A 84 5.82 -21.92 -5.65
N GLU A 85 6.57 -20.99 -6.27
CA GLU A 85 7.28 -21.22 -7.53
C GLU A 85 8.48 -22.17 -7.36
N ASP A 86 9.25 -22.04 -6.28
CA ASP A 86 10.44 -22.88 -6.04
C ASP A 86 10.14 -24.31 -5.55
N ARG A 87 8.85 -24.70 -5.39
CA ARG A 87 8.40 -25.97 -4.78
C ARG A 87 8.98 -26.23 -3.38
N THR A 88 9.57 -25.22 -2.73
CA THR A 88 10.23 -25.32 -1.43
C THR A 88 9.25 -25.43 -0.26
N LEU A 89 7.95 -25.21 -0.50
CA LEU A 89 6.88 -25.48 0.47
C LEU A 89 6.96 -26.90 1.07
N GLN A 90 7.39 -27.89 0.27
CA GLN A 90 7.55 -29.27 0.74
C GLN A 90 8.71 -29.41 1.75
N TYR A 91 9.78 -28.65 1.57
CA TYR A 91 10.94 -28.63 2.47
C TYR A 91 10.67 -27.87 3.77
N ILE A 92 9.81 -26.84 3.74
CA ILE A 92 9.39 -26.10 4.93
C ILE A 92 8.42 -26.92 5.78
N ALA A 93 7.58 -27.77 5.16
CA ALA A 93 6.67 -28.67 5.86
C ALA A 93 7.37 -29.71 6.75
N LEU A 94 8.66 -29.99 6.49
CA LEU A 94 9.47 -30.91 7.30
C LEU A 94 10.05 -30.26 8.57
N LYS A 95 9.99 -28.92 8.71
CA LYS A 95 10.39 -28.24 9.94
C LYS A 95 9.20 -28.16 10.90
N PRO A 96 9.40 -28.38 12.21
CA PRO A 96 8.35 -28.27 13.23
C PRO A 96 8.04 -26.79 13.54
N ILE A 97 7.67 -26.01 12.53
CA ILE A 97 7.28 -24.60 12.64
C ILE A 97 5.80 -24.51 12.25
N SER A 98 5.00 -23.86 13.10
CA SER A 98 3.59 -23.63 12.79
C SER A 98 3.43 -22.80 11.52
N ARG A 99 2.55 -23.24 10.60
CA ARG A 99 2.24 -22.52 9.37
C ARG A 99 1.75 -21.08 9.64
N PHE A 100 1.02 -20.89 10.74
CA PHE A 100 0.52 -19.59 11.15
C PHE A 100 1.64 -18.61 11.53
N THR A 101 2.70 -19.10 12.20
CA THR A 101 3.86 -18.29 12.56
C THR A 101 4.60 -17.79 11.32
N ILE A 102 4.73 -18.62 10.29
CA ILE A 102 5.37 -18.25 9.02
C ILE A 102 4.58 -17.13 8.35
N VAL A 103 3.25 -17.29 8.26
CA VAL A 103 2.35 -16.28 7.69
C VAL A 103 2.48 -14.94 8.41
N ILE A 104 2.39 -14.93 9.75
CA ILE A 104 2.53 -13.70 10.52
C ILE A 104 3.89 -13.04 10.31
N GLN A 105 4.98 -13.80 10.35
CA GLN A 105 6.32 -13.25 10.21
C GLN A 105 6.56 -12.64 8.83
N LYS A 106 5.99 -13.25 7.78
CA LYS A 106 6.00 -12.68 6.43
C LYS A 106 5.12 -11.45 6.32
N PHE A 107 3.97 -11.44 6.99
CA PHE A 107 3.09 -10.28 6.98
C PHE A 107 3.77 -9.08 7.63
N LEU A 108 4.43 -9.30 8.77
CA LEU A 108 5.26 -8.28 9.41
C LEU A 108 6.39 -7.78 8.49
N ALA A 109 7.00 -8.64 7.67
CA ALA A 109 8.00 -8.21 6.70
C ALA A 109 7.40 -7.32 5.60
N VAL A 110 6.21 -7.67 5.10
CA VAL A 110 5.47 -6.83 4.14
C VAL A 110 5.17 -5.46 4.75
N LEU A 111 4.66 -5.40 5.98
CA LEU A 111 4.39 -4.13 6.66
C LEU A 111 5.66 -3.31 6.87
N ALA A 112 6.75 -3.95 7.34
CA ALA A 112 8.02 -3.30 7.62
C ALA A 112 8.65 -2.65 6.38
N VAL A 113 8.37 -3.17 5.17
CA VAL A 113 8.86 -2.59 3.91
C VAL A 113 7.84 -1.62 3.29
N ALA A 114 6.56 -1.97 3.27
CA ALA A 114 5.51 -1.17 2.66
C ALA A 114 5.34 0.19 3.35
N VAL A 115 5.23 0.19 4.69
CA VAL A 115 4.96 1.40 5.49
C VAL A 115 5.99 2.51 5.25
N PRO A 116 7.31 2.29 5.44
CA PRO A 116 8.27 3.38 5.27
C PRO A 116 8.34 3.90 3.83
N ILE A 117 8.25 3.03 2.82
CA ILE A 117 8.32 3.45 1.41
C ILE A 117 7.09 4.27 1.03
N ILE A 118 5.90 3.80 1.39
CA ILE A 118 4.64 4.49 1.09
C ILE A 118 4.55 5.80 1.88
N TRP A 119 4.92 5.80 3.16
CA TRP A 119 4.94 7.02 3.97
C TRP A 119 5.92 8.04 3.45
N ALA A 120 7.10 7.63 2.97
CA ALA A 120 8.04 8.53 2.30
C ALA A 120 7.43 9.14 1.02
N GLY A 121 6.76 8.33 0.20
CA GLY A 121 6.05 8.81 -0.99
C GLY A 121 4.94 9.81 -0.66
N ILE A 122 4.10 9.52 0.33
CA ILE A 122 3.02 10.41 0.81
C ILE A 122 3.61 11.70 1.38
N ALA A 123 4.64 11.62 2.23
CA ALA A 123 5.26 12.78 2.86
C ALA A 123 5.91 13.70 1.82
N LEU A 124 6.60 13.14 0.82
CA LEU A 124 7.19 13.91 -0.26
C LEU A 124 6.10 14.55 -1.14
N THR A 125 5.06 13.79 -1.48
CA THR A 125 3.90 14.31 -2.23
C THR A 125 3.25 15.48 -1.50
N TRP A 126 3.01 15.33 -0.19
CA TRP A 126 2.48 16.39 0.66
C TRP A 126 3.40 17.61 0.67
N LEU A 127 4.71 17.42 0.83
CA LEU A 127 5.70 18.50 0.86
C LEU A 127 5.73 19.30 -0.45
N ILE A 128 5.60 18.63 -1.60
CA ILE A 128 5.53 19.28 -2.91
C ILE A 128 4.25 20.11 -3.02
N VAL A 129 3.10 19.57 -2.61
CA VAL A 129 1.83 20.30 -2.68
C VAL A 129 1.77 21.45 -1.67
N SER A 130 2.34 21.28 -0.47
CA SER A 130 2.31 22.28 0.60
C SER A 130 3.45 23.29 0.58
N TRP A 131 4.36 23.21 -0.39
CA TRP A 131 5.50 24.13 -0.50
C TRP A 131 5.08 25.62 -0.44
N GLY A 132 5.66 26.37 0.48
CA GLY A 132 5.30 27.76 0.74
C GLY A 132 4.07 27.97 1.65
N ARG A 133 3.34 26.91 2.02
CA ARG A 133 2.16 26.89 2.92
C ARG A 133 2.18 25.69 3.86
N ILE A 134 3.37 25.29 4.30
CA ILE A 134 3.60 24.04 5.05
C ILE A 134 2.80 24.02 6.36
N ASP A 135 2.80 25.14 7.11
CA ASP A 135 2.09 25.24 8.38
C ASP A 135 0.57 25.15 8.22
N GLU A 136 0.03 25.73 7.15
CA GLU A 136 -1.41 25.75 6.84
C GLU A 136 -1.97 24.38 6.38
N MET A 137 -1.09 23.44 6.00
CA MET A 137 -1.47 22.12 5.47
C MET A 137 -1.00 20.95 6.35
N ARG A 138 -0.34 21.24 7.48
CA ARG A 138 0.27 20.24 8.37
C ARG A 138 -0.74 19.23 8.93
N ASP A 139 -1.97 19.69 9.14
CA ASP A 139 -3.08 18.89 9.66
C ASP A 139 -3.49 17.75 8.72
N LEU A 140 -3.13 17.80 7.43
CA LEU A 140 -3.46 16.74 6.46
C LEU A 140 -2.46 15.57 6.45
N LEU A 141 -1.23 15.78 6.92
CA LEU A 141 -0.17 14.78 6.79
C LEU A 141 -0.43 13.57 7.72
N VAL A 142 -0.67 13.81 9.01
CA VAL A 142 -0.84 12.73 9.99
C VAL A 142 -2.07 11.86 9.68
N PRO A 143 -3.25 12.42 9.36
CA PRO A 143 -4.40 11.63 8.92
C PRO A 143 -4.10 10.80 7.67
N ALA A 144 -3.37 11.35 6.69
CA ALA A 144 -2.99 10.62 5.48
C ALA A 144 -2.11 9.41 5.81
N LEU A 145 -1.12 9.57 6.69
CA LEU A 145 -0.24 8.48 7.11
C LEU A 145 -1.01 7.40 7.88
N LEU A 146 -1.88 7.76 8.82
CA LEU A 146 -2.70 6.80 9.58
C LEU A 146 -3.71 6.06 8.70
N ALA A 147 -4.41 6.78 7.83
CA ALA A 147 -5.32 6.19 6.86
C ALA A 147 -4.59 5.20 5.93
N SER A 148 -3.39 5.58 5.48
CA SER A 148 -2.56 4.67 4.66
C SER A 148 -2.11 3.42 5.41
N LEU A 149 -1.82 3.51 6.71
CA LEU A 149 -1.45 2.36 7.52
C LEU A 149 -2.60 1.34 7.60
N ILE A 150 -3.83 1.81 7.80
CA ILE A 150 -5.03 0.96 7.81
C ILE A 150 -5.19 0.27 6.45
N ALA A 151 -5.01 1.00 5.36
CA ALA A 151 -5.08 0.42 4.01
C ALA A 151 -4.00 -0.64 3.80
N ILE A 152 -2.76 -0.37 4.22
CA ILE A 152 -1.63 -1.31 4.07
C ILE A 152 -1.92 -2.60 4.82
N ILE A 153 -2.45 -2.52 6.04
CA ILE A 153 -2.82 -3.70 6.85
C ILE A 153 -3.95 -4.47 6.17
N GLY A 154 -5.00 -3.77 5.72
CA GLY A 154 -6.17 -4.39 5.09
C GLY A 154 -5.81 -5.08 3.76
N PHE A 155 -5.23 -4.34 2.82
CA PHE A 155 -4.82 -4.87 1.52
C PHE A 155 -3.72 -5.92 1.65
N GLY A 156 -2.74 -5.69 2.53
CA GLY A 156 -1.68 -6.66 2.77
C GLY A 156 -2.23 -8.00 3.27
N SER A 157 -3.20 -7.98 4.18
CA SER A 157 -3.86 -9.19 4.71
C SER A 157 -4.67 -9.90 3.62
N LEU A 158 -5.46 -9.14 2.85
CA LEU A 158 -6.26 -9.65 1.73
C LEU A 158 -5.38 -10.33 0.68
N PHE A 159 -4.34 -9.65 0.22
CA PHE A 159 -3.47 -10.16 -0.84
C PHE A 159 -2.54 -11.27 -0.37
N MET A 160 -2.16 -11.30 0.91
CA MET A 160 -1.52 -12.48 1.48
C MET A 160 -2.41 -13.70 1.40
N LEU A 161 -3.67 -13.58 1.84
CA LEU A 161 -4.64 -14.67 1.79
C LEU A 161 -4.84 -15.13 0.34
N LEU A 162 -5.01 -14.19 -0.59
CA LEU A 162 -5.14 -14.48 -2.01
C LEU A 162 -3.93 -15.26 -2.55
N SER A 163 -2.72 -14.89 -2.12
CA SER A 163 -1.46 -15.51 -2.55
C SER A 163 -1.26 -16.93 -2.02
N MET A 164 -1.94 -17.30 -0.94
CA MET A 164 -1.92 -18.69 -0.45
C MET A 164 -2.85 -19.61 -1.24
N VAL A 165 -3.93 -19.04 -1.79
CA VAL A 165 -4.99 -19.82 -2.46
C VAL A 165 -4.77 -19.87 -3.98
N ILE A 166 -4.21 -18.83 -4.57
CA ILE A 166 -4.11 -18.66 -6.02
C ILE A 166 -2.65 -18.62 -6.48
N GLN A 167 -2.29 -19.50 -7.41
CA GLN A 167 -0.93 -19.54 -8.00
C GLN A 167 -0.55 -18.24 -8.71
N ARG A 168 -1.49 -17.63 -9.46
CA ARG A 168 -1.31 -16.36 -10.17
C ARG A 168 -1.93 -15.18 -9.41
N ALA A 169 -1.73 -15.11 -8.11
CA ALA A 169 -2.36 -14.11 -7.24
C ALA A 169 -2.07 -12.66 -7.64
N LEU A 170 -0.90 -12.36 -8.24
CA LEU A 170 -0.60 -11.03 -8.77
C LEU A 170 -1.61 -10.62 -9.85
N LEU A 171 -1.90 -11.50 -10.82
CA LEU A 171 -2.85 -11.19 -11.90
C LEU A 171 -4.27 -11.01 -11.37
N VAL A 172 -4.70 -11.88 -10.45
CA VAL A 172 -6.02 -11.79 -9.83
C VAL A 172 -6.13 -10.54 -8.96
N GLY A 173 -5.08 -10.19 -8.23
CA GLY A 173 -5.01 -8.97 -7.43
C GLY A 173 -5.07 -7.71 -8.28
N VAL A 174 -4.36 -7.67 -9.41
CA VAL A 174 -4.44 -6.55 -10.36
C VAL A 174 -5.87 -6.43 -10.90
N PHE A 175 -6.48 -7.54 -11.31
CA PHE A 175 -7.88 -7.55 -11.73
C PHE A 175 -8.80 -7.05 -10.61
N TYR A 176 -8.59 -7.48 -9.36
CA TYR A 176 -9.33 -6.98 -8.21
C TYR A 176 -9.17 -5.46 -8.07
N VAL A 177 -7.95 -4.92 -8.06
CA VAL A 177 -7.74 -3.48 -7.90
C VAL A 177 -8.41 -2.69 -9.02
N PHE A 178 -8.29 -3.11 -10.28
CA PHE A 178 -8.86 -2.34 -11.40
C PHE A 178 -10.37 -2.56 -11.60
N VAL A 179 -10.91 -3.73 -11.29
CA VAL A 179 -12.34 -4.03 -11.51
C VAL A 179 -13.15 -3.71 -10.27
N TRP A 180 -12.67 -4.08 -9.09
CA TRP A 180 -13.38 -3.88 -7.84
C TRP A 180 -13.38 -2.42 -7.37
N GLU A 181 -12.22 -1.74 -7.36
CA GLU A 181 -12.13 -0.36 -6.87
C GLU A 181 -12.72 0.65 -7.87
N SER A 182 -12.56 0.43 -9.19
CA SER A 182 -13.03 1.37 -10.23
C SER A 182 -14.50 1.20 -10.58
N ALA A 183 -15.00 -0.04 -10.65
CA ALA A 183 -16.35 -0.31 -11.14
C ALA A 183 -17.34 -0.49 -9.97
N LEU A 184 -17.12 -1.42 -9.04
CA LEU A 184 -18.14 -1.75 -8.04
C LEU A 184 -18.40 -0.64 -7.01
N SER A 185 -17.39 0.17 -6.65
CA SER A 185 -17.56 1.30 -5.72
C SER A 185 -18.49 2.40 -6.24
N ARG A 186 -18.61 2.51 -7.58
CA ARG A 186 -19.48 3.49 -8.26
C ARG A 186 -20.92 3.00 -8.42
N PHE A 187 -21.14 1.68 -8.54
CA PHE A 187 -22.45 1.12 -8.91
C PHE A 187 -23.26 0.52 -7.74
N LEU A 188 -22.66 0.17 -6.59
CA LEU A 188 -23.36 -0.52 -5.50
C LEU A 188 -23.16 0.16 -4.13
N PRO A 189 -24.09 1.04 -3.71
CA PRO A 189 -24.03 1.73 -2.41
C PRO A 189 -24.01 0.81 -1.18
N GLY A 190 -24.55 -0.41 -1.28
CA GLY A 190 -24.66 -1.37 -0.17
C GLY A 190 -23.37 -2.14 0.17
N ILE A 191 -22.39 -2.20 -0.74
CA ILE A 191 -21.09 -2.91 -0.52
C ILE A 191 -20.06 -1.97 0.15
N ARG A 192 -20.40 -0.69 0.30
CA ARG A 192 -19.57 0.37 0.91
C ARG A 192 -19.09 0.02 2.33
N ALA A 193 -19.85 -0.78 3.08
CA ALA A 193 -19.50 -1.21 4.43
C ALA A 193 -18.37 -2.27 4.49
N ILE A 194 -17.98 -2.89 3.37
CA ILE A 194 -16.92 -3.92 3.30
C ILE A 194 -15.66 -3.37 2.60
N SER A 195 -15.74 -2.18 1.99
CA SER A 195 -14.62 -1.60 1.26
C SER A 195 -13.54 -1.08 2.22
N ILE A 196 -12.35 -1.69 2.15
CA ILE A 196 -11.15 -1.26 2.88
C ILE A 196 -10.81 0.19 2.54
N ARG A 197 -10.95 0.58 1.26
CA ARG A 197 -10.80 1.98 0.83
C ARG A 197 -11.71 2.90 1.63
N GLN A 198 -12.98 2.55 1.79
CA GLN A 198 -13.94 3.42 2.47
C GLN A 198 -13.66 3.59 3.97
N TYR A 199 -13.16 2.53 4.63
CA TYR A 199 -12.63 2.64 6.00
C TYR A 199 -11.42 3.57 6.08
N THR A 200 -10.49 3.47 5.13
CA THR A 200 -9.35 4.40 5.01
C THR A 200 -9.83 5.84 4.80
N GLN A 201 -10.81 6.07 3.92
CA GLN A 201 -11.37 7.40 3.67
C GLN A 201 -12.07 7.97 4.91
N SER A 202 -12.83 7.15 5.64
CA SER A 202 -13.53 7.58 6.86
C SER A 202 -12.57 8.04 7.97
N TYR A 203 -11.37 7.45 8.06
CA TYR A 203 -10.39 7.84 9.05
C TYR A 203 -9.66 9.13 8.67
N PHE A 204 -9.56 9.43 7.37
CA PHE A 204 -8.94 10.65 6.86
C PHE A 204 -9.86 11.89 6.95
N ILE A 205 -11.17 11.70 6.81
CA ILE A 205 -12.16 12.81 6.78
C ILE A 205 -12.58 13.27 8.20
N ARG A 206 -12.23 12.51 9.25
CA ARG A 206 -12.46 12.89 10.65
C ARG A 206 -11.40 13.87 11.15
#